data_AF-A0A6J6D1Z8-F1
#
_entry.id   AF-A0A6J6D1Z8-F1
#
_cell.length_a   1.000
_cell.length_b   1.000
_cell.length_c   1.000
_cell.angle_alpha   90.00
_cell.angle_beta   90.00
_cell.angle_gamma   90.00
#
_symmetry.space_group_name_H-M   'P 1'
#
loop_
_entity.id
_entity.type
_entity.pdbx_description
1 polymer ?
#
loop_
_entity_poly.entity_id
_entity_poly.type
_entity_poly.pdbx_seq_one_letter_code
_entity_poly.pdbx_strand_id
1 'polypeptide(L)'
;MGYSIEGVHELLDIVSVPIHVQTEEAEYVSKVTNLTAADLVTHRSGDIVMVGDIPIELIHTPGHTPGSQCFMLDGALVSGDTLFLEGCGRTDLPGGDPLALYESLTQKLSKVPDDSILFPGHLYSAAPCASMGETRHANFVFRPKTAEQWLAMFGA
;
A
#
# COMPACT_ATOMS: atom_id res chain seq x y z
N MET A 1 8.01 10.51 24.27
CA MET A 1 8.67 9.89 23.11
C MET A 1 7.56 9.38 22.20
N GLY A 2 7.54 9.81 20.95
CA GLY A 2 6.38 9.67 20.07
C GLY A 2 6.14 11.02 19.45
N TYR A 3 6.76 11.26 18.30
CA TYR A 3 6.49 12.44 17.51
C TYR A 3 5.03 12.36 17.04
N SER A 4 4.22 13.37 17.36
CA SER A 4 2.94 13.58 16.69
C SER A 4 3.28 14.28 15.38
N ILE A 5 3.39 13.52 14.30
CA ILE A 5 3.62 14.06 12.98
C ILE A 5 2.28 13.98 12.27
N GLU A 6 1.58 15.10 12.13
CA GLU A 6 0.27 15.14 11.46
C GLU A 6 0.42 14.95 9.94
N GLY A 7 1.60 15.24 9.39
CA GLY A 7 1.89 15.02 7.98
C GLY A 7 3.31 15.36 7.56
N VAL A 8 3.56 15.23 6.26
CA VAL A 8 4.90 15.33 5.67
C VAL A 8 5.57 16.69 5.84
N HIS A 9 4.79 17.79 5.86
CA HIS A 9 5.35 19.13 6.09
C HIS A 9 5.92 19.30 7.49
N GLU A 10 5.19 18.88 8.52
CA GLU A 10 5.66 18.96 9.89
C GLU A 10 6.90 18.10 10.12
N LEU A 11 6.99 16.95 9.44
CA LEU A 11 8.20 16.13 9.45
C LEU A 11 9.39 16.88 8.84
N LEU A 12 9.18 17.55 7.69
CA LEU A 12 10.23 18.30 7.01
C LEU A 12 10.71 19.54 7.80
N ASP A 13 9.85 20.15 8.61
CA ASP A 13 10.22 21.24 9.53
C ASP A 13 11.15 20.76 10.66
N ILE A 14 11.08 19.49 11.02
CA ILE A 14 11.91 18.88 12.06
C ILE A 14 13.21 18.33 11.48
N VAL A 15 13.13 17.67 10.32
CA VAL A 15 14.27 16.98 9.71
C VAL A 15 14.17 16.98 8.19
N SER A 16 15.26 17.35 7.53
CA SER A 16 15.37 17.21 6.08
C SER A 16 15.64 15.76 5.73
N VAL A 17 14.62 15.09 5.17
CA VAL A 17 14.69 13.70 4.70
C VAL A 17 14.03 13.58 3.33
N PRO A 18 14.51 12.67 2.47
CA PRO A 18 13.87 12.43 1.17
C PRO A 18 12.46 11.86 1.36
N ILE A 19 11.53 12.28 0.50
CA ILE A 19 10.16 11.76 0.49
C ILE A 19 10.02 10.78 -0.66
N HIS A 20 9.98 9.50 -0.32
CA HIS A 20 9.91 8.42 -1.28
C HIS A 20 8.45 8.16 -1.64
N VAL A 21 8.13 8.24 -2.93
CA VAL A 21 6.77 8.01 -3.45
C VAL A 21 6.82 7.09 -4.65
N GLN A 22 5.70 6.41 -4.90
CA GLN A 22 5.52 5.70 -6.15
C GLN A 22 5.32 6.73 -7.29
N THR A 23 5.95 6.50 -8.45
CA THR A 23 5.93 7.43 -9.61
C THR A 23 4.52 7.87 -10.03
N GLU A 24 3.57 6.95 -10.13
CA GLU A 24 2.16 7.15 -10.47
C GLU A 24 1.37 7.89 -9.37
N GLU A 25 1.89 8.01 -8.14
CA GLU A 25 1.28 8.81 -7.06
C GLU A 25 1.85 10.24 -6.95
N ALA A 26 3.01 10.51 -7.56
CA ALA A 26 3.77 11.74 -7.30
C ALA A 26 2.97 13.03 -7.56
N GLU A 27 2.14 13.04 -8.61
CA GLU A 27 1.27 14.17 -8.91
C GLU A 27 0.18 14.36 -7.85
N TYR A 28 -0.42 13.28 -7.35
CA TYR A 28 -1.44 13.32 -6.30
C TYR A 28 -0.84 13.82 -4.99
N VAL A 29 0.32 13.27 -4.58
CA VAL A 29 1.06 13.75 -3.40
C VAL A 29 1.32 15.24 -3.50
N SER A 30 1.87 15.72 -4.62
CA SER A 30 2.16 17.15 -4.81
C SER A 30 0.91 18.03 -4.63
N LYS A 31 -0.24 17.59 -5.16
CA LYS A 31 -1.51 18.33 -5.07
C LYS A 31 -2.08 18.42 -3.66
N VAL A 32 -1.93 17.37 -2.85
CA VAL A 32 -2.56 17.31 -1.51
C VAL A 32 -1.62 17.77 -0.41
N THR A 33 -0.31 17.75 -0.65
CA THR A 33 0.72 18.08 0.34
C THR A 33 1.44 19.39 0.05
N ASN A 34 1.16 20.10 -1.05
CA ASN A 34 1.93 21.28 -1.50
C ASN A 34 3.44 21.05 -1.71
N LEU A 35 3.88 19.79 -1.77
CA LEU A 35 5.25 19.45 -2.14
C LEU A 35 5.47 19.63 -3.64
N THR A 36 6.72 19.87 -4.01
CA THR A 36 7.16 19.95 -5.41
C THR A 36 7.85 18.66 -5.84
N ALA A 37 8.03 18.49 -7.14
CA ALA A 37 8.81 17.38 -7.68
C ALA A 37 10.27 17.35 -7.17
N ALA A 38 10.81 18.48 -6.70
CA ALA A 38 12.15 18.54 -6.11
C ALA A 38 12.22 17.95 -4.70
N ASP A 39 11.08 17.84 -4.01
CA ASP A 39 10.97 17.27 -2.66
C ASP A 39 10.77 15.74 -2.70
N LEU A 40 10.43 15.20 -3.88
CA LEU A 40 10.03 13.81 -4.05
C LEU A 40 11.13 12.98 -4.73
N VAL A 41 11.32 11.77 -4.21
CA VAL A 41 12.09 10.70 -4.87
C VAL A 41 11.08 9.67 -5.37
N THR A 42 10.93 9.57 -6.69
CA THR A 42 9.95 8.67 -7.31
C THR A 42 10.54 7.29 -7.55
N HIS A 43 9.76 6.25 -7.28
CA HIS A 43 10.16 4.84 -7.43
C HIS A 43 9.22 4.07 -8.37
N ARG A 44 9.71 2.94 -8.86
CA ARG A 44 8.95 1.92 -9.59
C ARG A 44 8.92 0.63 -8.78
N SER A 45 8.03 -0.28 -9.15
CA SER A 45 7.95 -1.60 -8.51
C SER A 45 9.27 -2.35 -8.66
N GLY A 46 9.74 -2.98 -7.58
CA GLY A 46 11.00 -3.71 -7.50
C GLY A 46 12.19 -2.86 -7.10
N ASP A 47 12.04 -1.54 -7.00
CA ASP A 47 13.07 -0.68 -6.42
C ASP A 47 13.29 -1.04 -4.95
N ILE A 48 14.53 -0.90 -4.49
CA ILE A 48 14.91 -1.11 -3.09
C ILE A 48 15.31 0.24 -2.50
N VAL A 49 14.62 0.63 -1.43
CA VAL A 49 14.97 1.82 -0.62
C VAL A 49 15.69 1.36 0.64
N MET A 50 16.84 1.97 0.93
CA MET A 50 17.60 1.69 2.14
C MET A 50 17.23 2.69 3.24
N VAL A 51 16.81 2.19 4.40
CA VAL A 51 16.65 2.98 5.62
C VAL A 51 17.70 2.52 6.63
N GLY A 52 18.85 3.20 6.64
CA GLY A 52 20.05 2.65 7.28
C GLY A 52 20.46 1.35 6.59
N ASP A 53 20.57 0.27 7.37
CA ASP A 53 20.92 -1.07 6.87
C ASP A 53 19.68 -1.91 6.49
N ILE A 54 18.47 -1.35 6.58
CA ILE A 54 17.22 -2.05 6.31
C ILE A 54 16.85 -1.88 4.83
N PRO A 55 16.88 -2.95 4.01
CA PRO A 55 16.38 -2.92 2.65
C PRO A 55 14.86 -3.04 2.62
N ILE A 56 14.21 -2.13 1.92
CA ILE A 56 12.75 -2.14 1.72
C ILE A 56 12.47 -2.31 0.23
N GLU A 57 11.93 -3.45 -0.15
CA GLU A 57 11.45 -3.68 -1.52
C GLU A 57 10.07 -3.02 -1.70
N LEU A 58 9.95 -2.26 -2.77
CA LEU A 58 8.74 -1.54 -3.13
C LEU A 58 7.89 -2.35 -4.10
N ILE A 59 6.64 -2.65 -3.73
CA ILE A 59 5.70 -3.40 -4.56
C ILE A 59 4.55 -2.48 -4.97
N HIS A 60 4.53 -2.04 -6.23
CA HIS A 60 3.45 -1.19 -6.73
C HIS A 60 2.15 -1.98 -6.77
N THR A 61 1.11 -1.52 -6.09
CA THR A 61 -0.18 -2.20 -5.94
C THR A 61 -1.34 -1.23 -6.23
N PRO A 62 -1.50 -0.77 -7.48
CA PRO A 62 -2.54 0.16 -7.85
C PRO A 62 -3.93 -0.43 -7.58
N GLY A 63 -4.89 0.46 -7.34
CA GLY A 63 -6.29 0.10 -7.22
C GLY A 63 -7.04 0.97 -6.24
N HIS A 64 -6.54 1.10 -5.01
CA HIS A 64 -7.06 2.12 -4.09
C HIS A 64 -6.74 3.53 -4.60
N THR A 65 -5.48 3.74 -5.00
CA THR A 65 -5.00 4.89 -5.77
C THR A 65 -4.12 4.41 -6.93
N PRO A 66 -3.81 5.27 -7.93
CA PRO A 66 -2.95 4.90 -9.06
C PRO A 66 -1.53 4.48 -8.68
N GLY A 67 -0.97 5.05 -7.61
CA GLY A 67 0.37 4.75 -7.11
C GLY A 67 0.38 4.14 -5.71
N SER A 68 -0.72 3.52 -5.28
CA SER A 68 -0.75 2.67 -4.08
C SER A 68 0.40 1.66 -4.13
N GLN A 69 1.11 1.48 -3.02
CA GLN A 69 2.34 0.71 -2.94
C GLN A 69 2.46 0.03 -1.58
N CYS A 70 2.91 -1.23 -1.59
CA CYS A 70 3.28 -1.96 -0.39
C CYS A 70 4.79 -1.94 -0.18
N PHE A 71 5.23 -2.04 1.07
CA PHE A 71 6.63 -2.15 1.46
C PHE A 71 6.91 -3.53 2.03
N MET A 72 7.86 -4.25 1.44
CA MET A 72 8.28 -5.57 1.89
C MET A 72 9.67 -5.46 2.53
N LEU A 73 9.78 -5.86 3.80
CA LEU A 73 11.04 -5.87 4.55
C LEU A 73 10.96 -6.90 5.68
N ASP A 74 12.06 -7.61 5.98
CA ASP A 74 12.17 -8.49 7.16
C ASP A 74 10.99 -9.44 7.43
N GLY A 75 10.40 -10.01 6.37
CA GLY A 75 9.21 -10.88 6.50
C GLY A 75 7.93 -10.14 6.89
N ALA A 76 7.90 -8.81 6.77
CA ALA A 76 6.75 -7.95 6.99
C ALA A 76 6.32 -7.27 5.69
N LEU A 77 5.00 -7.19 5.48
CA LEU A 77 4.37 -6.45 4.40
C LEU A 77 3.56 -5.29 4.99
N VAL A 78 4.03 -4.06 4.79
CA VAL A 78 3.21 -2.87 5.05
C VAL A 78 2.37 -2.60 3.82
N SER A 79 1.06 -2.84 3.89
CA SER A 79 0.18 -2.85 2.71
C SER A 79 -0.52 -1.53 2.41
N GLY A 80 -0.42 -0.56 3.34
CA GLY A 80 -1.24 0.64 3.28
C GLY A 80 -2.72 0.28 3.13
N ASP A 81 -3.39 0.93 2.18
CA ASP A 81 -4.79 0.66 1.87
C ASP A 81 -4.98 -0.34 0.73
N THR A 82 -3.95 -1.08 0.34
CA THR A 82 -4.09 -2.14 -0.67
C THR A 82 -4.86 -3.34 -0.11
N LEU A 83 -4.48 -3.80 1.08
CA LEU A 83 -5.02 -5.00 1.72
C LEU A 83 -5.13 -4.80 3.22
N PHE A 84 -6.29 -5.13 3.79
CA PHE A 84 -6.53 -5.15 5.22
C PHE A 84 -6.62 -6.58 5.73
N LEU A 85 -6.63 -6.79 7.06
CA LEU A 85 -6.93 -8.12 7.60
C LEU A 85 -8.36 -8.55 7.24
N GLU A 86 -9.28 -7.58 7.22
CA GLU A 86 -10.67 -7.75 6.82
C GLU A 86 -11.04 -6.70 5.76
N GLY A 87 -11.02 -7.07 4.48
CA GLY A 87 -11.29 -6.17 3.36
C GLY A 87 -10.04 -5.70 2.61
N CYS A 88 -10.24 -4.68 1.77
CA CYS A 88 -9.24 -3.99 0.97
C CYS A 88 -9.62 -2.51 0.83
N GLY A 89 -8.73 -1.68 0.30
CA GLY A 89 -9.04 -0.29 0.02
C GLY A 89 -10.22 -0.14 -0.94
N ARG A 90 -10.93 0.97 -0.77
CA ARG A 90 -12.02 1.38 -1.66
C ARG A 90 -11.46 1.84 -3.02
N THR A 91 -12.22 1.67 -4.09
CA THR A 91 -11.81 2.02 -5.46
C THR A 91 -12.77 2.98 -6.15
N ASP A 92 -13.68 3.59 -5.41
CA ASP A 92 -14.75 4.48 -5.90
C ASP A 92 -14.40 5.98 -5.80
N LEU A 93 -13.19 6.30 -5.33
CA LEU A 93 -12.65 7.66 -5.30
C LEU A 93 -11.83 7.96 -6.57
N PRO A 94 -11.55 9.23 -6.91
CA PRO A 94 -10.76 9.58 -8.09
C PRO A 94 -9.42 8.84 -8.16
N GLY A 95 -9.16 8.18 -9.29
CA GLY A 95 -7.97 7.36 -9.50
C GLY A 95 -8.09 5.92 -8.99
N GLY A 96 -9.16 5.57 -8.29
CA GLY A 96 -9.47 4.20 -7.91
C GLY A 96 -9.80 3.33 -9.12
N ASP A 97 -9.33 2.08 -9.11
CA ASP A 97 -9.55 1.10 -10.16
C ASP A 97 -9.75 -0.30 -9.53
N PRO A 98 -11.00 -0.85 -9.55
CA PRO A 98 -11.28 -2.15 -8.98
C PRO A 98 -10.58 -3.30 -9.70
N LEU A 99 -10.37 -3.21 -11.02
CA LEU A 99 -9.67 -4.25 -11.76
C LEU A 99 -8.18 -4.24 -11.42
N ALA A 100 -7.56 -3.06 -11.36
CA ALA A 100 -6.18 -2.93 -10.92
C ALA A 100 -5.97 -3.46 -9.50
N LEU A 101 -6.92 -3.19 -8.58
CA LEU A 101 -6.86 -3.73 -7.22
C LEU A 101 -6.89 -5.26 -7.22
N TYR A 102 -7.77 -5.87 -8.02
CA TYR A 102 -7.83 -7.32 -8.18
C TYR A 102 -6.49 -7.90 -8.66
N GLU A 103 -5.88 -7.30 -9.68
CA GLU A 103 -4.56 -7.73 -10.19
C GLU A 103 -3.46 -7.55 -9.15
N SER A 104 -3.48 -6.44 -8.40
CA SER A 104 -2.57 -6.20 -7.29
C SER A 104 -2.66 -7.31 -6.23
N LEU A 105 -3.87 -7.71 -5.84
CA LEU A 105 -4.08 -8.77 -4.84
C LEU A 105 -3.72 -10.16 -5.37
N THR A 106 -4.09 -10.47 -6.62
CA THR A 106 -4.03 -11.84 -7.16
C THR A 106 -2.75 -12.17 -7.93
N GLN A 107 -2.05 -11.16 -8.46
CA GLN A 107 -0.84 -11.36 -9.28
C GLN A 107 0.43 -10.83 -8.60
N LYS A 108 0.31 -9.74 -7.82
CA LYS A 108 1.45 -9.14 -7.14
C LYS A 108 1.57 -9.67 -5.73
N LEU A 109 0.56 -9.42 -4.89
CA LEU A 109 0.59 -9.87 -3.50
C LEU A 109 0.50 -11.39 -3.36
N SER A 110 0.04 -12.14 -4.36
CA SER A 110 0.10 -13.62 -4.37
C SER A 110 1.52 -14.19 -4.28
N LYS A 111 2.54 -13.40 -4.58
CA LYS A 111 3.95 -13.78 -4.47
C LYS A 111 4.53 -13.58 -3.07
N VAL A 112 3.83 -12.86 -2.19
CA VAL A 112 4.25 -12.65 -0.80
C VAL A 112 4.07 -13.96 -0.01
N PRO A 113 5.12 -14.44 0.69
CA PRO A 113 5.06 -15.66 1.49
C PRO A 113 3.96 -15.64 2.55
N ASP A 114 3.34 -16.78 2.79
CA ASP A 114 2.21 -16.89 3.73
C ASP A 114 2.63 -16.66 5.20
N ASP A 115 3.90 -16.87 5.54
CA ASP A 115 4.47 -16.59 6.86
C ASP A 115 4.86 -15.11 7.05
N SER A 116 4.76 -14.28 6.00
CA SER A 116 4.98 -12.84 6.12
C SER A 116 3.87 -12.19 6.94
N ILE A 117 4.23 -11.22 7.79
CA ILE A 117 3.28 -10.52 8.65
C ILE A 117 2.75 -9.28 7.93
N LEU A 118 1.42 -9.19 7.78
CA LEU A 118 0.72 -8.09 7.16
C LEU A 118 0.44 -6.96 8.16
N PHE A 119 0.84 -5.74 7.82
CA PHE A 119 0.57 -4.50 8.55
C PHE A 119 -0.24 -3.53 7.67
N PRO A 120 -1.55 -3.38 7.90
CA PRO A 120 -2.40 -2.49 7.13
C PRO A 120 -2.22 -1.01 7.48
N GLY A 121 -2.60 -0.13 6.55
CA GLY A 121 -2.63 1.33 6.75
C GLY A 121 -3.76 1.80 7.68
N HIS A 122 -4.85 1.04 7.75
CA HIS A 122 -6.01 1.29 8.61
C HIS A 122 -6.43 0.04 9.38
N LEU A 123 -6.99 0.25 10.58
CA LEU A 123 -7.41 -0.82 11.48
C LEU A 123 -8.92 -1.06 11.38
N TYR A 124 -9.31 -2.13 10.68
CA TYR A 124 -10.71 -2.58 10.56
C TYR A 124 -10.97 -3.94 11.24
N SER A 125 -9.97 -4.48 11.92
CA SER A 125 -9.98 -5.77 12.59
C SER A 125 -9.61 -5.62 14.07
N ALA A 126 -9.88 -6.65 14.88
CA ALA A 126 -9.49 -6.65 16.29
C ALA A 126 -7.96 -6.72 16.47
N ALA A 127 -7.28 -7.52 15.65
CA ALA A 127 -5.82 -7.60 15.63
C ALA A 127 -5.24 -6.50 14.73
N PRO A 128 -4.08 -5.92 15.09
CA PRO A 128 -3.40 -4.91 14.27
C PRO A 128 -2.59 -5.50 13.12
N CYS A 129 -2.26 -6.79 13.19
CA CYS A 129 -1.54 -7.54 12.16
C CYS A 129 -1.90 -9.03 12.24
N ALA A 130 -1.65 -9.75 11.15
CA ALA A 130 -1.75 -11.21 11.06
C ALA A 130 -0.82 -11.72 9.96
N SER A 131 -0.63 -13.03 9.85
CA SER A 131 0.11 -13.58 8.72
C SER A 131 -0.66 -13.41 7.40
N MET A 132 0.07 -13.36 6.28
CA MET A 132 -0.52 -13.33 4.94
C MET A 132 -1.36 -14.60 4.69
N GLY A 133 -0.91 -15.76 5.16
CA GLY A 133 -1.66 -17.02 5.03
C GLY A 133 -3.01 -16.99 5.74
N GLU A 134 -3.05 -16.55 7.01
CA GLU A 134 -4.30 -16.36 7.75
C GLU A 134 -5.21 -15.34 7.07
N THR A 135 -4.63 -14.22 6.61
CA THR A 135 -5.38 -13.17 5.93
C THR A 135 -6.00 -13.67 4.64
N ARG A 136 -5.24 -14.38 3.78
CA ARG A 136 -5.78 -14.98 2.54
C ARG A 136 -6.91 -15.95 2.80
N HIS A 137 -6.82 -16.73 3.86
CA HIS A 137 -7.82 -17.72 4.22
C HIS A 137 -9.11 -17.08 4.75
N ALA A 138 -9.00 -16.06 5.62
CA ALA A 138 -10.14 -15.46 6.30
C ALA A 138 -10.79 -14.31 5.52
N ASN A 139 -10.01 -13.52 4.78
CA ASN A 139 -10.46 -12.28 4.17
C ASN A 139 -11.36 -12.53 2.95
N PHE A 140 -12.57 -11.95 2.97
CA PHE A 140 -13.59 -12.17 1.96
C PHE A 140 -13.19 -11.65 0.56
N VAL A 141 -12.20 -10.76 0.47
CA VAL A 141 -11.68 -10.26 -0.81
C VAL A 141 -11.04 -11.36 -1.65
N PHE A 142 -10.61 -12.48 -1.06
CA PHE A 142 -10.05 -13.63 -1.81
C PHE A 142 -11.10 -14.68 -2.21
N ARG A 143 -12.39 -14.42 -1.96
CA ARG A 143 -13.50 -15.30 -2.37
C ARG A 143 -13.71 -15.32 -3.89
N PRO A 144 -13.75 -14.18 -4.61
CA PRO A 144 -13.84 -14.19 -6.08
C PRO A 144 -12.68 -14.96 -6.70
N LYS A 145 -12.98 -15.78 -7.70
CA LYS A 145 -11.98 -16.58 -8.44
C LYS A 145 -11.70 -16.06 -9.84
N THR A 146 -12.48 -15.08 -10.29
CA THR A 146 -12.28 -14.43 -11.59
C THR A 146 -12.45 -12.91 -11.45
N ALA A 147 -11.91 -12.17 -12.42
CA ALA A 147 -12.06 -10.72 -12.47
C ALA A 147 -13.54 -10.31 -12.61
N GLU A 148 -14.35 -11.07 -13.32
CA GLU A 148 -15.79 -10.81 -13.46
C GLU A 148 -16.52 -10.95 -12.13
N GLN A 149 -16.21 -12.00 -11.35
CA GLN A 149 -16.77 -12.16 -10.01
C GLN A 149 -16.32 -11.04 -9.07
N TRP A 150 -15.06 -10.63 -9.18
CA TRP A 150 -14.53 -9.51 -8.41
C TRP A 150 -15.27 -8.23 -8.76
N LEU A 151 -15.38 -7.88 -10.04
CA LEU A 151 -16.08 -6.68 -10.50
C LEU A 151 -17.57 -6.71 -10.15
N ALA A 152 -18.22 -7.88 -10.13
CA ALA A 152 -19.61 -7.98 -9.66
C ALA A 152 -19.76 -7.69 -8.16
N MET A 153 -18.71 -7.89 -7.36
CA MET A 153 -18.72 -7.65 -5.91
C MET A 153 -18.16 -6.28 -5.51
N PHE A 154 -17.17 -5.78 -6.25
CA PHE A 154 -16.34 -4.64 -5.89
C PHE A 154 -16.20 -3.60 -7.01
N GLY A 155 -16.66 -3.90 -8.23
CA GLY A 155 -16.76 -2.93 -9.31
C GLY A 155 -17.96 -2.03 -9.04
N ALA A 156 -17.68 -0.75 -8.82
CA ALA A 156 -18.70 0.30 -8.70
C ALA A 156 -19.39 0.55 -10.05
#